data_AF-A0A6C0DED5-F1
#
_entry.id   AF-A0A6C0DED5-F1
#
_cell.length_a   1.000
_cell.length_b   1.000
_cell.length_c   1.000
_cell.angle_alpha   90.00
_cell.angle_beta   90.00
_cell.angle_gamma   90.00
#
_symmetry.space_group_name_H-M   'P 1'
#
loop_
_entity.id
_entity.type
_entity.pdbx_description
1 polymer ?
#
loop_
_entity_poly.entity_id
_entity_poly.type
_entity_poly.pdbx_seq_one_letter_code
_entity_poly.pdbx_strand_id
1 'polypeptide(L)'
;MNNLFDILQTNPNKNNTLPPIEIKIRSDTQEGENVPKTLCGWIPTPMEPPGPLAVILWKTNPEFRAGTPSIKKTILRETILKLLERIDKELKGQVWSKKRVIEQLNQQQSADISPPQNTKELDKALAHLYEIQLVIIDEANKKIQWIPEDIRQWTPDRPVWGISLGARAIFHNINETPVGDNLAFWVSSRETDGWKVHWPIADGTLEEIKSRLLNTPSRISPRIEKPKKADYAIALGKAEAIRHLTENFVGPQRHTDAIIS
;
A
#
# COMPACT_ATOMS: atom_id res chain seq x y z
N MET A 1 6.03 56.34 -35.63
CA MET A 1 6.23 54.98 -35.04
C MET A 1 6.21 55.16 -33.54
N ASN A 2 5.13 54.78 -32.87
CA ASN A 2 5.02 54.95 -31.43
C ASN A 2 5.93 53.92 -30.74
N ASN A 3 6.71 54.39 -29.76
CA ASN A 3 7.62 53.55 -28.99
C ASN A 3 6.79 52.61 -28.09
N LEU A 4 7.27 51.37 -27.87
CA LEU A 4 6.60 50.37 -27.04
C LEU A 4 6.30 50.92 -25.62
N PHE A 5 7.15 51.83 -25.14
CA PHE A 5 6.96 52.53 -23.87
C PHE A 5 5.71 53.41 -23.82
N ASP A 6 5.37 54.10 -24.91
CA ASP A 6 4.20 54.97 -24.96
C ASP A 6 2.92 54.14 -24.93
N ILE A 7 2.93 52.99 -25.62
CA ILE A 7 1.80 52.04 -25.64
C ILE A 7 1.57 51.44 -24.24
N LEU A 8 2.65 51.10 -23.53
CA LEU A 8 2.58 50.59 -22.16
C LEU A 8 2.13 51.65 -21.14
N GLN A 9 2.45 52.93 -21.36
CA GLN A 9 1.97 54.05 -20.54
C GLN A 9 0.47 54.27 -20.69
N THR A 10 -0.07 54.09 -21.90
CA THR A 10 -1.51 54.23 -22.18
C THR A 10 -2.34 52.99 -21.84
N ASN A 11 -1.73 51.90 -21.38
CA ASN A 11 -2.46 50.68 -21.05
C ASN A 11 -3.35 50.93 -19.80
N PRO A 12 -4.69 50.92 -19.93
CA PRO A 12 -5.61 51.17 -18.82
C PRO A 12 -5.51 50.10 -17.72
N ASN A 13 -4.91 48.94 -18.02
CA ASN A 13 -4.70 47.85 -17.08
C ASN A 13 -3.30 47.83 -16.46
N LYS A 14 -2.47 48.87 -16.64
CA LYS A 14 -1.08 48.92 -16.13
C LYS A 14 -0.99 48.69 -14.61
N ASN A 15 -2.01 49.11 -13.87
CA ASN A 15 -2.07 48.96 -12.41
C ASN A 15 -2.99 47.79 -11.97
N ASN A 16 -3.56 47.03 -12.90
CA ASN A 16 -4.33 45.84 -12.57
C ASN A 16 -3.36 44.70 -12.24
N THR A 17 -3.14 44.48 -10.94
CA THR A 17 -2.57 43.23 -10.46
C THR A 17 -3.64 42.15 -10.61
N LEU A 18 -3.40 41.20 -11.51
CA LEU A 18 -4.19 39.97 -11.52
C LEU A 18 -4.02 39.29 -10.16
N PRO A 19 -5.11 38.81 -9.53
CA PRO A 19 -4.96 37.96 -8.36
C PRO A 19 -4.07 36.77 -8.75
N PRO A 20 -3.18 36.30 -7.86
CA PRO A 20 -2.38 35.13 -8.12
C PRO A 20 -3.29 34.01 -8.62
N ILE A 21 -2.97 33.47 -9.79
CA ILE A 21 -3.64 32.26 -10.25
C ILE A 21 -3.21 31.19 -9.26
N GLU A 22 -4.08 30.87 -8.30
CA GLU A 22 -3.97 29.64 -7.55
C GLU A 22 -4.09 28.52 -8.58
N ILE A 23 -2.94 28.02 -9.04
CA ILE A 23 -2.87 26.74 -9.72
C ILE A 23 -3.24 25.72 -8.65
N LYS A 24 -4.54 25.53 -8.46
CA LYS A 24 -5.06 24.33 -7.82
C LYS A 24 -4.68 23.22 -8.78
N ILE A 25 -3.53 22.59 -8.50
CA ILE A 25 -3.23 21.27 -9.02
C ILE A 25 -4.36 20.41 -8.46
N ARG A 26 -5.48 20.35 -9.20
CA ARG A 26 -6.48 19.32 -8.99
C ARG A 26 -5.77 18.07 -9.44
N SER A 27 -5.01 17.49 -8.52
CA SER A 27 -4.56 16.12 -8.64
C SER A 27 -5.82 15.30 -8.92
N ASP A 28 -5.75 14.42 -9.92
CA ASP A 28 -6.83 13.47 -10.21
C ASP A 28 -7.14 12.54 -9.01
N THR A 29 -6.42 12.70 -7.90
CA THR A 29 -6.55 11.98 -6.62
C THR A 29 -7.71 12.43 -5.74
N GLN A 30 -8.62 13.27 -6.25
CA GLN A 30 -9.85 13.69 -5.53
C GLN A 30 -9.55 14.18 -4.10
N GLU A 31 -8.72 15.21 -3.91
CA GLU A 31 -8.44 15.71 -2.57
C GLU A 31 -9.67 16.41 -1.95
N GLY A 32 -10.16 15.93 -0.79
CA GLY A 32 -11.28 16.51 -0.04
C GLY A 32 -11.81 15.63 1.10
N GLU A 33 -12.81 16.08 1.87
CA GLU A 33 -13.48 15.24 2.91
C GLU A 33 -14.51 14.26 2.31
N ASN A 34 -14.96 14.52 1.07
CA ASN A 34 -16.03 13.77 0.39
C ASN A 34 -15.53 12.68 -0.56
N VAL A 35 -14.32 12.16 -0.35
CA VAL A 35 -13.73 11.16 -1.25
C VAL A 35 -14.42 9.82 -1.04
N PRO A 36 -14.94 9.17 -2.10
CA PRO A 36 -15.57 7.87 -1.99
C PRO A 36 -14.57 6.85 -1.48
N LYS A 37 -14.77 6.42 -0.24
CA LYS A 37 -14.05 5.28 0.35
C LYS A 37 -14.61 4.00 -0.25
N THR A 38 -13.74 3.03 -0.52
CA THR A 38 -14.19 1.71 -0.96
C THR A 38 -14.72 0.87 0.21
N LEU A 39 -15.10 -0.38 -0.07
CA LEU A 39 -15.49 -1.35 0.95
C LEU A 39 -14.41 -1.58 2.01
N CYS A 40 -13.13 -1.42 1.63
CA CYS A 40 -12.02 -1.50 2.57
C CYS A 40 -11.92 -0.25 3.48
N GLY A 41 -12.58 0.85 3.14
CA GLY A 41 -12.62 2.08 3.94
C GLY A 41 -11.46 3.06 3.70
N TRP A 42 -10.58 2.75 2.74
CA TRP A 42 -9.50 3.63 2.28
C TRP A 42 -9.86 4.31 0.96
N ILE A 43 -9.10 5.34 0.60
CA ILE A 43 -9.28 6.08 -0.66
C ILE A 43 -8.56 5.31 -1.78
N PRO A 44 -9.27 4.90 -2.84
CA PRO A 44 -8.65 4.26 -4.00
C PRO A 44 -8.11 5.32 -4.98
N THR A 45 -6.83 5.27 -5.31
CA THR A 45 -6.29 5.98 -6.48
C THR A 45 -6.01 4.97 -7.59
N PRO A 46 -6.70 5.04 -8.74
CA PRO A 46 -6.50 4.11 -9.84
C PRO A 46 -5.11 4.28 -10.46
N MET A 47 -4.55 3.16 -10.90
CA MET A 47 -3.21 3.07 -11.47
C MET A 47 -3.28 2.80 -12.97
N GLU A 48 -2.62 3.65 -13.76
CA GLU A 48 -2.49 3.48 -15.20
C GLU A 48 -1.03 3.79 -15.62
N PRO A 49 -0.24 2.79 -16.06
CA PRO A 49 -0.60 1.37 -16.16
C PRO A 49 -0.71 0.68 -14.79
N PRO A 50 -1.50 -0.41 -14.66
CA PRO A 50 -1.58 -1.18 -13.43
C PRO A 50 -0.31 -2.01 -13.23
N GLY A 51 0.07 -2.24 -11.97
CA GLY A 51 1.17 -3.14 -11.66
C GLY A 51 1.97 -2.74 -10.42
N PRO A 52 2.66 -3.71 -9.76
CA PRO A 52 3.43 -3.44 -8.55
C PRO A 52 4.45 -2.31 -8.71
N LEU A 53 5.17 -2.27 -9.83
CA LEU A 53 6.16 -1.22 -10.06
C LEU A 53 5.53 0.16 -10.22
N ALA A 54 4.37 0.23 -10.86
CA ALA A 54 3.64 1.49 -11.03
C ALA A 54 3.24 2.07 -9.66
N VAL A 55 2.83 1.22 -8.70
CA VAL A 55 2.53 1.64 -7.32
C VAL A 55 3.75 2.29 -6.66
N ILE A 56 4.93 1.68 -6.78
CA ILE A 56 6.16 2.24 -6.24
C ILE A 56 6.47 3.60 -6.88
N LEU A 57 6.38 3.67 -8.21
CA LEU A 57 6.66 4.88 -8.97
C LEU A 57 5.68 6.01 -8.68
N TRP A 58 4.41 5.71 -8.46
CA TRP A 58 3.42 6.71 -8.04
C TRP A 58 3.82 7.44 -6.76
N LYS A 59 4.45 6.72 -5.82
CA LYS A 59 4.92 7.30 -4.55
C LYS A 59 6.28 8.00 -4.70
N THR A 60 7.18 7.42 -5.49
CA THR A 60 8.59 7.81 -5.51
C THR A 60 8.96 8.79 -6.62
N ASN A 61 8.16 8.87 -7.68
CA ASN A 61 8.45 9.67 -8.85
C ASN A 61 7.28 10.63 -9.16
N PRO A 62 7.43 11.94 -8.87
CA PRO A 62 6.41 12.94 -9.16
C PRO A 62 6.05 13.03 -10.66
N GLU A 63 7.00 12.82 -11.55
CA GLU A 63 6.77 12.85 -13.00
C GLU A 63 5.94 11.65 -13.46
N PHE A 64 6.17 10.48 -12.86
CA PHE A 64 5.31 9.32 -13.12
C PHE A 64 3.89 9.62 -12.67
N ARG A 65 3.73 10.27 -11.51
CA ARG A 65 2.41 10.57 -10.96
C ARG A 65 1.62 11.58 -11.80
N ALA A 66 2.25 12.70 -12.19
CA ALA A 66 1.60 13.76 -12.96
C ALA A 66 1.67 13.54 -14.49
N GLY A 67 2.45 12.56 -14.95
CA GLY A 67 2.75 12.36 -16.36
C GLY A 67 1.57 11.81 -17.16
N THR A 68 1.60 12.07 -18.47
CA THR A 68 0.69 11.43 -19.43
C THR A 68 1.01 9.93 -19.55
N PRO A 69 0.08 9.08 -20.04
CA PRO A 69 0.33 7.65 -20.22
C PRO A 69 1.63 7.34 -21.00
N SER A 70 1.96 8.14 -22.01
CA SER A 70 3.21 7.99 -22.77
C SER A 70 4.45 8.22 -21.91
N ILE A 71 4.44 9.26 -21.06
CA ILE A 71 5.55 9.57 -20.13
C ILE A 71 5.68 8.46 -19.10
N LYS A 72 4.55 8.03 -18.50
CA LYS A 72 4.50 6.93 -17.52
C LYS A 72 5.12 5.66 -18.09
N LYS A 73 4.81 5.28 -19.33
CA LYS A 73 5.40 4.12 -20.01
C LYS A 73 6.92 4.24 -20.19
N THR A 74 7.41 5.42 -20.55
CA THR A 74 8.85 5.67 -20.69
C THR A 74 9.55 5.52 -19.34
N ILE A 75 9.04 6.17 -18.30
CA ILE A 75 9.59 6.08 -16.93
C ILE A 75 9.57 4.63 -16.42
N LEU A 76 8.47 3.90 -16.66
CA LEU A 76 8.35 2.49 -16.30
C LEU A 76 9.45 1.66 -16.97
N ARG A 77 9.63 1.80 -18.29
CA ARG A 77 10.65 1.07 -19.05
C ARG A 77 12.07 1.34 -18.54
N GLU A 78 12.40 2.61 -18.30
CA GLU A 78 13.71 3.00 -17.76
C GLU A 78 13.93 2.46 -16.35
N THR A 79 12.91 2.50 -15.51
CA THR A 79 12.98 1.99 -14.14
C THR A 79 13.15 0.47 -14.13
N ILE A 80 12.52 -0.25 -15.06
CA ILE A 80 12.71 -1.70 -15.20
C ILE A 80 14.16 -2.03 -15.52
N LEU A 81 14.79 -1.31 -16.46
CA LEU A 81 16.20 -1.52 -16.79
C LEU A 81 17.12 -1.30 -15.57
N LYS A 82 16.89 -0.21 -14.81
CA LYS A 82 17.62 0.07 -13.56
C LYS A 82 17.40 -1.02 -12.51
N LEU A 83 16.17 -1.54 -12.39
CA LEU A 83 15.83 -2.58 -11.44
C LEU A 83 16.44 -3.93 -11.79
N LEU A 84 16.56 -4.29 -13.07
CA LEU A 84 17.22 -5.53 -13.49
C LEU A 84 18.68 -5.57 -12.99
N GLU A 85 19.39 -4.44 -13.04
CA GLU A 85 20.75 -4.33 -12.51
C GLU A 85 20.79 -4.43 -10.97
N ARG A 86 19.85 -3.75 -10.28
CA ARG A 86 19.74 -3.81 -8.81
C ARG A 86 19.40 -5.20 -8.32
N ILE A 87 18.46 -5.89 -8.97
CA ILE A 87 18.06 -7.26 -8.66
C ILE A 87 19.27 -8.20 -8.72
N ASP A 88 20.17 -8.01 -9.69
CA ASP A 88 21.37 -8.82 -9.78
C ASP A 88 22.36 -8.58 -8.63
N LYS A 89 22.43 -7.35 -8.12
CA LYS A 89 23.39 -6.97 -7.07
C LYS A 89 22.85 -7.25 -5.66
N GLU A 90 21.63 -6.80 -5.39
CA GLU A 90 21.05 -6.72 -4.04
C GLU A 90 20.31 -7.99 -3.63
N LEU A 91 19.81 -8.80 -4.59
CA LEU A 91 19.01 -10.00 -4.27
C LEU A 91 19.81 -11.31 -4.25
N LYS A 92 21.14 -11.24 -4.25
CA LYS A 92 22.00 -12.42 -4.16
C LYS A 92 21.85 -13.09 -2.78
N GLY A 93 21.60 -14.39 -2.76
CA GLY A 93 21.48 -15.20 -1.54
C GLY A 93 20.12 -15.16 -0.86
N GLN A 94 19.13 -14.47 -1.43
CA GLN A 94 17.75 -14.44 -0.91
C GLN A 94 16.94 -15.66 -1.39
N VAL A 95 15.87 -15.99 -0.66
CA VAL A 95 15.03 -17.19 -0.86
C VAL A 95 14.17 -17.13 -2.15
N TRP A 96 14.18 -16.02 -2.89
CA TRP A 96 13.24 -15.79 -3.99
C TRP A 96 13.81 -16.28 -5.33
N SER A 97 12.91 -16.72 -6.22
CA SER A 97 13.30 -17.10 -7.59
C SER A 97 13.61 -15.84 -8.40
N LYS A 98 14.89 -15.48 -8.52
CA LYS A 98 15.36 -14.36 -9.36
C LYS A 98 14.78 -14.42 -10.77
N LYS A 99 14.74 -15.60 -11.37
CA LYS A 99 14.17 -15.83 -12.70
C LYS A 99 12.70 -15.37 -12.76
N ARG A 100 11.91 -15.72 -11.75
CA ARG A 100 10.49 -15.37 -11.68
C ARG A 100 10.27 -13.88 -11.41
N VAL A 101 11.11 -13.25 -10.59
CA VAL A 101 11.06 -11.79 -10.36
C VAL A 101 11.35 -11.04 -11.67
N ILE A 102 12.39 -11.44 -12.40
CA ILE A 102 12.75 -10.82 -13.69
C ILE A 102 11.62 -11.01 -14.72
N GLU A 103 11.05 -12.20 -14.79
CA GLU A 103 9.92 -12.50 -15.67
C GLU A 103 8.71 -11.62 -15.35
N GLN A 104 8.29 -11.56 -14.09
CA GLN A 104 7.17 -10.73 -13.63
C GLN A 104 7.44 -9.23 -13.80
N LEU A 105 8.70 -8.79 -13.66
CA LEU A 105 9.10 -7.40 -13.88
C LEU A 105 8.98 -7.02 -15.36
N ASN A 106 9.42 -7.89 -16.27
CA ASN A 106 9.29 -7.65 -17.71
C ASN A 106 7.82 -7.62 -18.16
N GLN A 107 6.96 -8.44 -17.55
CA GLN A 107 5.50 -8.43 -17.80
C GLN A 107 4.82 -7.09 -17.45
N GLN A 108 5.44 -6.25 -16.60
CA GLN A 108 4.91 -4.92 -16.29
C GLN A 108 4.87 -4.01 -17.52
N GLN A 109 5.76 -4.20 -18.50
CA GLN A 109 5.82 -3.35 -19.70
C GLN A 109 4.60 -3.50 -20.60
N SER A 110 3.93 -4.65 -20.55
CA SER A 110 2.77 -5.00 -21.38
C SER A 110 1.44 -4.90 -20.65
N ALA A 111 1.42 -4.38 -19.42
CA ALA A 111 0.25 -4.37 -18.53
C ALA A 111 -0.88 -3.40 -18.93
N ASP A 112 -0.78 -2.76 -20.11
CA ASP A 112 -1.65 -1.66 -20.56
C ASP A 112 -3.16 -1.96 -20.52
N ILE A 113 -3.59 -3.23 -20.54
CA ILE A 113 -5.01 -3.61 -20.65
C ILE A 113 -5.43 -4.60 -19.56
N SER A 114 -4.50 -5.39 -19.01
CA SER A 114 -4.79 -6.33 -17.94
C SER A 114 -3.66 -6.37 -16.94
N PRO A 115 -3.98 -6.29 -15.63
CA PRO A 115 -2.94 -6.36 -14.62
C PRO A 115 -2.24 -7.71 -14.69
N PRO A 116 -0.91 -7.73 -14.54
CA PRO A 116 -0.15 -8.96 -14.49
C PRO A 116 -0.70 -9.82 -13.34
N GLN A 117 -1.09 -11.05 -13.69
CA GLN A 117 -1.59 -12.00 -12.71
C GLN A 117 -0.40 -12.63 -11.99
N ASN A 118 -0.55 -12.93 -10.69
CA ASN A 118 0.46 -13.64 -9.91
C ASN A 118 1.82 -12.92 -9.84
N THR A 119 1.83 -11.71 -9.26
CA THR A 119 3.03 -10.87 -9.07
C THR A 119 3.73 -11.03 -7.72
N LYS A 120 3.35 -12.06 -6.95
CA LYS A 120 3.72 -12.19 -5.53
C LYS A 120 5.23 -12.09 -5.26
N GLU A 121 6.04 -12.71 -6.10
CA GLU A 121 7.49 -12.70 -5.97
C GLU A 121 8.08 -11.33 -6.30
N LEU A 122 7.56 -10.65 -7.33
CA LEU A 122 7.90 -9.27 -7.65
C LEU A 122 7.48 -8.31 -6.53
N ASP A 123 6.27 -8.46 -5.99
CA ASP A 123 5.80 -7.63 -4.88
C ASP A 123 6.71 -7.75 -3.66
N LYS A 124 7.12 -8.98 -3.29
CA LYS A 124 8.10 -9.23 -2.23
C LYS A 124 9.45 -8.57 -2.51
N ALA A 125 9.94 -8.71 -3.74
CA ALA A 125 11.22 -8.13 -4.13
C ALA A 125 11.20 -6.60 -4.09
N LEU A 126 10.14 -5.97 -4.61
CA LEU A 126 9.97 -4.52 -4.58
C LEU A 126 9.78 -4.00 -3.16
N ALA A 127 8.98 -4.67 -2.33
CA ALA A 127 8.82 -4.32 -0.92
C ALA A 127 10.16 -4.29 -0.18
N HIS A 128 11.04 -5.25 -0.46
CA HIS A 128 12.39 -5.27 0.10
C HIS A 128 13.28 -4.16 -0.46
N LEU A 129 13.37 -4.01 -1.79
CA LEU A 129 14.26 -3.06 -2.47
C LEU A 129 13.93 -1.58 -2.20
N TYR A 130 12.67 -1.29 -1.87
CA TYR A 130 12.18 0.05 -1.57
C TYR A 130 11.83 0.25 -0.09
N GLU A 131 12.09 -0.76 0.75
CA GLU A 131 11.83 -0.71 2.19
C GLU A 131 10.40 -0.30 2.54
N ILE A 132 9.43 -0.91 1.86
CA ILE A 132 8.00 -0.67 2.11
C ILE A 132 7.30 -1.95 2.56
N GLN A 133 6.10 -1.79 3.10
CA GLN A 133 5.17 -2.89 3.39
C GLN A 133 3.88 -2.70 2.61
N LEU A 134 3.24 -3.81 2.24
CA LEU A 134 2.04 -3.80 1.44
C LEU A 134 0.93 -4.64 2.08
N VAL A 135 -0.28 -4.09 2.02
CA VAL A 135 -1.54 -4.77 2.29
C VAL A 135 -2.24 -5.00 0.96
N ILE A 136 -2.28 -6.24 0.47
CA ILE A 136 -2.99 -6.58 -0.75
C ILE A 136 -4.46 -6.87 -0.41
N ILE A 137 -5.35 -6.11 -1.05
CA ILE A 137 -6.79 -6.17 -0.84
C ILE A 137 -7.45 -6.72 -2.09
N ASP A 138 -8.13 -7.85 -1.93
CA ASP A 138 -9.06 -8.39 -2.92
C ASP A 138 -10.48 -8.14 -2.41
N GLU A 139 -11.05 -7.00 -2.80
CA GLU A 139 -12.39 -6.60 -2.35
C GLU A 139 -13.48 -7.55 -2.88
N ALA A 140 -13.28 -8.10 -4.09
CA ALA A 140 -14.23 -9.00 -4.73
C ALA A 140 -14.38 -10.32 -3.95
N ASN A 141 -13.27 -10.87 -3.46
CA ASN A 141 -13.26 -12.10 -2.66
C ASN A 141 -13.17 -11.83 -1.15
N LYS A 142 -13.24 -10.56 -0.73
CA LYS A 142 -13.02 -10.11 0.66
C LYS A 142 -11.79 -10.76 1.30
N LYS A 143 -10.63 -10.66 0.64
CA LYS A 143 -9.39 -11.31 1.10
C LYS A 143 -8.29 -10.27 1.33
N ILE A 144 -7.52 -10.47 2.40
CA ILE A 144 -6.39 -9.62 2.79
C ILE A 144 -5.12 -10.47 2.81
N GLN A 145 -4.06 -9.97 2.18
CA GLN A 145 -2.73 -10.58 2.18
C GLN A 145 -1.66 -9.53 2.51
N TRP A 146 -0.52 -9.99 3.02
CA TRP A 146 0.55 -9.13 3.51
C TRP A 146 1.83 -9.36 2.73
N ILE A 147 2.59 -8.29 2.52
CA ILE A 147 3.94 -8.35 2.02
C ILE A 147 4.83 -7.39 2.82
N PRO A 148 5.87 -7.87 3.51
CA PRO A 148 6.20 -9.29 3.76
C PRO A 148 5.06 -10.08 4.43
N GLU A 149 5.01 -11.39 4.21
CA GLU A 149 3.91 -12.27 4.67
C GLU A 149 3.80 -12.34 6.19
N ASP A 150 4.94 -12.28 6.90
CA ASP A 150 4.96 -12.25 8.35
C ASP A 150 4.93 -10.81 8.87
N ILE A 151 3.72 -10.35 9.19
CA ILE A 151 3.49 -9.01 9.75
C ILE A 151 4.10 -8.80 11.13
N ARG A 152 4.56 -9.86 11.82
CA ARG A 152 5.30 -9.72 13.08
C ARG A 152 6.71 -9.16 12.86
N GLN A 153 7.23 -9.24 11.64
CA GLN A 153 8.53 -8.70 11.24
C GLN A 153 8.42 -7.28 10.69
N TRP A 154 7.22 -6.71 10.66
CA TRP A 154 7.01 -5.37 10.13
C TRP A 154 7.56 -4.33 11.10
N THR A 155 8.18 -3.29 10.56
CA THR A 155 8.77 -2.20 11.33
C THR A 155 8.03 -0.89 11.00
N PRO A 156 7.84 0.02 11.97
CA PRO A 156 7.07 1.25 11.78
C PRO A 156 7.83 2.37 11.05
N ASP A 157 9.15 2.22 10.88
CA ASP A 157 9.98 3.10 10.04
C ASP A 157 9.68 2.94 8.54
N ARG A 158 9.06 1.83 8.15
CA ARG A 158 8.67 1.53 6.77
C ARG A 158 7.21 1.90 6.55
N PRO A 159 6.88 2.56 5.42
CA PRO A 159 5.50 2.91 5.15
C PRO A 159 4.70 1.68 4.70
N VAL A 160 3.48 1.57 5.23
CA VAL A 160 2.51 0.55 4.84
C VAL A 160 1.53 1.11 3.82
N TRP A 161 1.46 0.52 2.62
CA TRP A 161 0.51 0.91 1.59
C TRP A 161 -0.51 -0.19 1.31
N GLY A 162 -1.77 0.18 1.09
CA GLY A 162 -2.75 -0.75 0.57
C GLY A 162 -2.67 -0.80 -0.95
N ILE A 163 -2.83 -1.97 -1.55
CA ILE A 163 -2.96 -2.11 -3.00
C ILE A 163 -4.09 -3.07 -3.34
N SER A 164 -4.77 -2.83 -4.45
CA SER A 164 -5.76 -3.79 -4.94
C SER A 164 -5.07 -5.00 -5.56
N LEU A 165 -5.78 -6.13 -5.65
CA LEU A 165 -5.28 -7.31 -6.34
C LEU A 165 -4.88 -6.97 -7.79
N GLY A 166 -3.64 -7.31 -8.15
CA GLY A 166 -3.04 -6.94 -9.45
C GLY A 166 -2.61 -5.47 -9.54
N ALA A 167 -2.57 -4.75 -8.42
CA ALA A 167 -2.09 -3.37 -8.32
C ALA A 167 -2.77 -2.39 -9.30
N ARG A 168 -4.11 -2.52 -9.44
CA ARG A 168 -4.95 -1.62 -10.24
C ARG A 168 -5.23 -0.29 -9.56
N ALA A 169 -5.06 -0.25 -8.24
CA ALA A 169 -5.24 0.93 -7.43
C ALA A 169 -4.30 0.84 -6.23
N ILE A 170 -3.80 2.00 -5.82
CA ILE A 170 -3.18 2.18 -4.52
C ILE A 170 -4.24 2.71 -3.55
N PHE A 171 -4.25 2.19 -2.33
CA PHE A 171 -5.10 2.65 -1.25
C PHE A 171 -4.30 3.46 -0.26
N HIS A 172 -4.84 4.60 0.12
CA HIS A 172 -4.23 5.52 1.06
C HIS A 172 -5.27 6.18 1.97
N ASN A 173 -4.78 6.84 3.00
CA ASN A 173 -5.59 7.69 3.87
C ASN A 173 -5.77 9.09 3.25
N ILE A 174 -6.48 9.97 3.96
CA ILE A 174 -6.62 11.39 3.59
C ILE A 174 -5.22 12.03 3.50
N ASN A 175 -5.04 12.97 2.57
CA ASN A 175 -3.74 13.57 2.25
C ASN A 175 -2.69 12.55 1.78
N GLU A 176 -3.16 11.42 1.25
CA GLU A 176 -2.32 10.39 0.65
C GLU A 176 -1.29 9.82 1.61
N THR A 177 -1.65 9.73 2.89
CA THR A 177 -0.77 9.13 3.89
C THR A 177 -0.86 7.60 3.85
N PRO A 178 0.22 6.90 4.26
CA PRO A 178 0.23 5.44 4.39
C PRO A 178 -0.92 4.91 5.27
N VAL A 179 -1.29 3.66 5.09
CA VAL A 179 -2.40 2.98 5.79
C VAL A 179 -1.97 2.24 7.05
N GLY A 180 -0.74 2.44 7.51
CA GLY A 180 -0.19 1.76 8.69
C GLY A 180 -0.92 2.11 9.98
N ASP A 181 -1.40 3.34 10.10
CA ASP A 181 -2.07 3.83 11.31
C ASP A 181 -3.35 3.05 11.62
N ASN A 182 -3.44 2.56 12.86
CA ASN A 182 -4.60 1.79 13.35
C ASN A 182 -4.89 0.51 12.54
N LEU A 183 -3.87 -0.05 11.88
CA LEU A 183 -4.02 -1.23 11.03
C LEU A 183 -4.58 -2.44 11.80
N ALA A 184 -4.21 -2.61 13.08
CA ALA A 184 -4.73 -3.66 13.96
C ALA A 184 -6.26 -3.61 14.13
N PHE A 185 -6.80 -2.40 14.36
CA PHE A 185 -8.23 -2.18 14.49
C PHE A 185 -8.93 -2.43 13.14
N TRP A 186 -8.38 -1.86 12.07
CA TRP A 186 -8.92 -2.00 10.73
C TRP A 186 -9.02 -3.46 10.29
N VAL A 187 -7.95 -4.26 10.45
CA VAL A 187 -7.98 -5.67 10.03
C VAL A 187 -8.93 -6.50 10.88
N SER A 188 -9.04 -6.20 12.18
CA SER A 188 -9.96 -6.87 13.09
C SER A 188 -11.43 -6.58 12.73
N SER A 189 -11.73 -5.35 12.30
CA SER A 189 -13.08 -5.00 11.83
C SER A 189 -13.40 -5.73 10.52
N ARG A 190 -12.45 -5.80 9.58
CA ARG A 190 -12.65 -6.54 8.32
C ARG A 190 -12.86 -8.03 8.54
N GLU A 191 -12.10 -8.64 9.43
CA GLU A 191 -12.31 -10.04 9.79
C GLU A 191 -13.69 -10.27 10.42
N THR A 192 -14.16 -9.34 11.26
CA THR A 192 -15.53 -9.34 11.81
C THR A 192 -16.60 -9.23 10.72
N ASP A 193 -16.33 -8.44 9.67
CA ASP A 193 -17.17 -8.30 8.47
C ASP A 193 -17.11 -9.54 7.53
N GLY A 194 -16.42 -10.60 7.95
CA GLY A 194 -16.29 -11.88 7.23
C GLY A 194 -15.17 -11.91 6.19
N TRP A 195 -14.20 -10.99 6.24
CA TRP A 195 -13.04 -11.03 5.35
C TRP A 195 -12.08 -12.15 5.74
N LYS A 196 -11.48 -12.78 4.71
CA LYS A 196 -10.45 -13.81 4.86
C LYS A 196 -9.08 -13.16 4.97
N VAL A 197 -8.54 -13.13 6.18
CA VAL A 197 -7.21 -12.59 6.46
C VAL A 197 -6.18 -13.70 6.48
N HIS A 198 -5.09 -13.53 5.73
CA HIS A 198 -3.98 -14.51 5.74
C HIS A 198 -3.00 -14.20 6.87
N TRP A 199 -3.26 -14.73 8.07
CA TRP A 199 -2.38 -14.55 9.23
C TRP A 199 -1.07 -15.35 9.11
N PRO A 200 0.05 -14.87 9.69
CA PRO A 200 1.26 -15.66 9.79
C PRO A 200 1.04 -16.89 10.66
N ILE A 201 1.79 -17.95 10.39
CA ILE A 201 1.75 -19.20 11.16
C ILE A 201 2.89 -19.18 12.16
N ALA A 202 2.61 -19.49 13.42
CA ALA A 202 3.65 -19.64 14.43
C ALA A 202 4.41 -20.97 14.27
N ASP A 203 5.73 -20.91 14.34
CA ASP A 203 6.59 -22.10 14.38
C ASP A 203 6.73 -22.62 15.81
N GLY A 204 7.03 -23.92 15.95
CA GLY A 204 7.29 -24.58 17.23
C GLY A 204 6.61 -25.93 17.40
N THR A 205 6.82 -26.55 18.55
CA THR A 205 6.11 -27.77 18.98
C THR A 205 4.68 -27.44 19.44
N LEU A 206 3.79 -28.44 19.55
CA LEU A 206 2.40 -28.18 19.97
C LEU A 206 2.34 -27.62 21.40
N GLU A 207 3.22 -28.12 22.25
CA GLU A 207 3.38 -27.79 23.66
C GLU A 207 3.85 -26.33 23.83
N GLU A 208 4.86 -25.92 23.05
CA GLU A 208 5.35 -24.53 23.01
C GLU A 208 4.25 -23.56 22.57
N ILE A 209 3.54 -23.90 21.48
CA ILE A 209 2.47 -23.05 20.94
C ILE A 209 1.35 -22.89 21.97
N LYS A 210 0.94 -23.98 22.63
CA LYS A 210 -0.09 -23.94 23.69
C LYS A 210 0.37 -23.09 24.87
N SER A 211 1.61 -23.25 25.32
CA SER A 211 2.16 -22.47 26.43
C SER A 211 2.17 -20.96 26.13
N ARG A 212 2.62 -20.55 24.94
CA ARG A 212 2.60 -19.15 24.51
C ARG A 212 1.19 -18.59 24.38
N LEU A 213 0.27 -19.40 23.86
CA LEU A 213 -1.12 -18.98 23.68
C LEU A 213 -1.84 -18.76 25.02
N LEU A 214 -1.55 -19.56 26.05
CA LEU A 214 -2.09 -19.35 27.40
C LEU A 214 -1.71 -17.98 28.00
N ASN A 215 -0.55 -17.46 27.61
CA ASN A 215 -0.08 -16.14 28.04
C ASN A 215 -0.59 -14.98 27.17
N THR A 216 -1.43 -15.28 26.16
CA THR A 216 -1.95 -14.28 25.22
C THR A 216 -3.47 -14.17 25.38
N PRO A 217 -4.07 -12.96 25.37
CA PRO A 217 -5.52 -12.79 25.57
C PRO A 217 -6.42 -13.33 24.44
N SER A 218 -5.86 -14.10 23.50
CA SER A 218 -6.58 -14.69 22.36
C SER A 218 -7.34 -15.95 22.75
N ARG A 219 -8.68 -15.92 22.61
CA ARG A 219 -9.53 -17.11 22.74
C ARG A 219 -9.60 -17.86 21.41
N ILE A 220 -9.19 -19.13 21.39
CA ILE A 220 -9.57 -20.02 20.29
C ILE A 220 -11.08 -20.22 20.39
N SER A 221 -11.81 -19.85 19.34
CA SER A 221 -13.26 -20.09 19.31
C SER A 221 -13.53 -21.59 19.37
N PRO A 222 -14.49 -22.05 20.18
CA PRO A 222 -14.79 -23.48 20.40
C PRO A 222 -15.40 -24.21 19.19
N ARG A 223 -15.32 -23.64 17.98
CA ARG A 223 -15.96 -24.16 16.76
C ARG A 223 -15.28 -25.38 16.16
N ILE A 224 -14.10 -25.79 16.64
CA ILE A 224 -13.36 -26.92 16.08
C ILE A 224 -13.45 -28.09 17.06
N GLU A 225 -14.16 -29.15 16.69
CA GLU A 225 -14.11 -30.45 17.35
C GLU A 225 -12.66 -30.96 17.29
N LYS A 226 -11.89 -30.72 18.36
CA LYS A 226 -10.45 -31.01 18.52
C LYS A 226 -9.54 -30.21 17.57
N PRO A 227 -9.13 -28.99 17.96
CA PRO A 227 -8.20 -28.18 17.17
C PRO A 227 -6.88 -28.93 16.92
N LYS A 228 -6.43 -28.94 15.66
CA LYS A 228 -5.13 -29.51 15.26
C LYS A 228 -4.00 -28.53 15.58
N LYS A 229 -2.75 -29.01 15.55
CA LYS A 229 -1.56 -28.15 15.74
C LYS A 229 -1.58 -26.91 14.84
N ALA A 230 -1.98 -27.08 13.57
CA ALA A 230 -2.07 -25.98 12.62
C ALA A 230 -3.05 -24.88 13.07
N ASP A 231 -4.18 -25.24 13.69
CA ASP A 231 -5.18 -24.29 14.18
C ASP A 231 -4.62 -23.46 15.33
N TYR A 232 -3.90 -24.10 16.27
CA TYR A 232 -3.19 -23.41 17.34
C TYR A 232 -2.09 -22.47 16.80
N ALA A 233 -1.34 -22.92 15.79
CA ALA A 233 -0.27 -22.14 15.19
C ALA A 233 -0.80 -20.87 14.48
N ILE A 234 -1.92 -20.98 13.77
CA ILE A 234 -2.60 -19.85 13.14
C ILE A 234 -3.17 -18.91 14.20
N ALA A 235 -3.81 -19.44 15.25
CA ALA A 235 -4.37 -18.64 16.33
C ALA A 235 -3.28 -17.83 17.07
N LEU A 236 -2.14 -18.47 17.37
CA LEU A 236 -1.01 -17.81 18.00
C LEU A 236 -0.39 -16.76 17.07
N GLY A 237 -0.12 -17.12 15.81
CA GLY A 237 0.46 -16.20 14.84
C GLY A 237 -0.41 -14.96 14.60
N LYS A 238 -1.74 -15.13 14.55
CA LYS A 238 -2.70 -14.03 14.55
C LYS A 238 -2.60 -13.17 15.81
N ALA A 239 -2.60 -13.79 16.98
CA ALA A 239 -2.60 -13.04 18.25
C ALA A 239 -1.32 -12.19 18.40
N GLU A 240 -0.17 -12.76 18.05
CA GLU A 240 1.12 -12.08 18.02
C GLU A 240 1.14 -10.95 16.98
N ALA A 241 0.61 -11.21 15.79
CA ALA A 241 0.49 -10.21 14.74
C ALA A 241 -0.37 -9.01 15.16
N ILE A 242 -1.56 -9.25 15.73
CA ILE A 242 -2.45 -8.19 16.21
C ILE A 242 -1.78 -7.40 17.33
N ARG A 243 -1.14 -8.07 18.29
CA ARG A 243 -0.39 -7.41 19.35
C ARG A 243 0.70 -6.52 18.77
N HIS A 244 1.51 -7.06 17.86
CA HIS A 244 2.59 -6.32 17.20
C HIS A 244 2.10 -5.08 16.46
N LEU A 245 1.01 -5.20 15.69
CA LEU A 245 0.39 -4.07 15.02
C LEU A 245 -0.16 -3.03 16.01
N THR A 246 -0.73 -3.49 17.13
CA THR A 246 -1.27 -2.62 18.18
C THR A 246 -0.16 -1.88 18.93
N GLU A 247 1.03 -2.47 19.09
CA GLU A 247 2.14 -1.85 19.81
C GLU A 247 2.93 -0.87 18.92
N ASN A 248 3.09 -1.19 17.63
CA ASN A 248 4.03 -0.48 16.75
C ASN A 248 3.35 0.41 15.71
N PHE A 249 2.07 0.19 15.39
CA PHE A 249 1.35 0.89 14.31
C PHE A 249 0.12 1.64 14.84
N VAL A 250 0.28 2.29 16.00
CA VAL A 250 -0.73 3.17 16.60
C VAL A 250 -0.73 4.48 15.83
N GLY A 251 -1.83 4.81 15.15
CA GLY A 251 -1.98 6.15 14.58
C GLY A 251 -2.03 7.21 15.69
N PRO A 252 -1.88 8.51 15.38
CA PRO A 252 -2.13 9.55 16.37
C PRO A 252 -3.50 9.28 17.00
N GLN A 253 -3.52 9.06 18.32
CA GLN A 253 -4.76 8.76 19.04
C GLN A 253 -5.77 9.83 18.65
N ARG A 254 -6.80 9.45 17.89
CA ARG A 254 -8.00 10.28 17.85
C ARG A 254 -8.49 10.24 19.28
N HIS A 255 -8.22 11.30 20.03
CA HIS A 255 -8.96 11.59 21.24
C HIS A 255 -10.44 11.49 20.84
N THR A 256 -11.04 10.35 21.14
CA THR A 256 -12.48 10.27 21.27
C THR A 256 -12.79 11.06 22.52
N ASP A 257 -12.81 12.39 22.35
CA ASP A 257 -13.58 13.22 23.24
C ASP A 257 -15.02 12.73 23.08
N ALA A 258 -15.48 12.16 24.19
CA ALA A 258 -16.85 11.81 24.41
C ALA A 258 -17.71 13.05 24.11
N ILE A 259 -18.42 13.04 22.99
CA ILE A 259 -19.65 13.81 22.88
C ILE A 259 -20.71 12.99 23.62
N ILE A 260 -20.63 13.05 24.95
CA ILE A 260 -21.80 13.03 25.82
C ILE A 260 -21.99 14.48 26.24
N SER A 261 -22.85 15.18 25.49
CA SER A 261 -23.61 16.34 25.94
C SER A 261 -24.82 16.48 25.03
#